data_AF-A0A6A3HQU7-F1
#
_entry.id   AF-A0A6A3HQU7-F1
#
_cell.length_a   1.000
_cell.length_b   1.000
_cell.length_c   1.000
_cell.angle_alpha   90.00
_cell.angle_beta   90.00
_cell.angle_gamma   90.00
#
_symmetry.space_group_name_H-M   'P 1'
#
loop_
_entity.id
_entity.type
_entity.pdbx_description
1 polymer ?
#
loop_
_entity_poly.entity_id
_entity_poly.type
_entity_poly.pdbx_seq_one_letter_code
_entity_poly.pdbx_strand_id
1 'polypeptide(L)'
;MSTIAKVEVKPQGNDHHARNSWTPGISTQSTQAAPIRPQPAARESLYLVGPRAKKKLMRWHIFNIVRRLVVIAAAIQYIIISMQASWSTVQALRGTHNPPESFRVFTATLISGYVGKGLIGESPLVKKVLGGDTTPRNYTVFLESKNETSFQNCSGLPKFNPAIYNFDYLSNAYLEMAHDVKYNVTVLEDVELVAVVVDCSFTNLKTGDNAMVRFFNLVRSRSNPENVYMVTMSLNVQDYEIRDRNKKGPCVLSMISIAQDMRAQHRSILPHGSNVSVRKSDAVRGVRVLGDNRRQLSRSA
;
A
#
# COMPACT_ATOMS: atom_id res chain seq x y z
N MET A 1 51.46 17.91 13.69
CA MET A 1 51.54 18.74 12.48
C MET A 1 51.38 17.85 11.26
N SER A 2 50.23 17.94 10.56
CA SER A 2 50.09 17.76 9.10
C SER A 2 48.59 17.92 8.74
N THR A 3 48.16 19.12 8.39
CA THR A 3 47.76 19.61 7.05
C THR A 3 46.41 19.09 6.53
N ILE A 4 45.37 19.92 6.70
CA ILE A 4 44.03 19.77 6.13
C ILE A 4 44.05 20.37 4.71
N ALA A 5 43.69 19.58 3.70
CA ALA A 5 43.48 20.07 2.34
C ALA A 5 42.10 20.74 2.22
N LYS A 6 42.11 22.03 1.90
CA LYS A 6 40.94 22.86 1.58
C LYS A 6 40.61 22.66 0.10
N VAL A 7 39.41 22.15 -0.21
CA VAL A 7 38.89 22.07 -1.58
C VAL A 7 37.96 23.27 -1.81
N GLU A 8 38.36 24.14 -2.71
CA GLU A 8 37.63 25.34 -3.15
C GLU A 8 36.89 25.00 -4.46
N VAL A 9 35.57 25.16 -4.47
CA VAL A 9 34.73 24.89 -5.65
C VAL A 9 34.35 26.23 -6.30
N LYS A 10 34.82 26.42 -7.53
CA LYS A 10 34.60 27.57 -8.40
C LYS A 10 33.17 27.56 -8.97
N PRO A 11 32.42 28.68 -8.99
CA PRO A 11 31.10 28.71 -9.61
C PRO A 11 31.23 28.88 -11.13
N GLN A 12 30.53 28.03 -11.89
CA GLN A 12 30.51 28.07 -13.36
C GLN A 12 29.06 28.17 -13.87
N GLY A 13 28.80 29.26 -14.59
CA GLY A 13 27.99 29.26 -15.82
C GLY A 13 26.47 29.27 -15.68
N ASN A 14 25.88 30.46 -15.85
CA ASN A 14 24.48 30.67 -16.23
C ASN A 14 24.21 30.10 -17.63
N ASP A 15 23.28 29.15 -17.76
CA ASP A 15 22.61 28.85 -19.03
C ASP A 15 21.11 29.13 -18.90
N HIS A 16 20.72 30.32 -19.38
CA HIS A 16 19.34 30.73 -19.57
C HIS A 16 18.83 30.20 -20.92
N HIS A 17 17.90 29.24 -20.89
CA HIS A 17 17.12 28.90 -22.08
C HIS A 17 15.99 29.91 -22.29
N ALA A 18 16.01 30.50 -23.49
CA ALA A 18 15.19 31.61 -23.94
C ALA A 18 13.69 31.28 -24.01
N ARG A 19 12.90 32.26 -23.57
CA ARG A 19 11.44 32.28 -23.62
C ARG A 19 11.02 33.00 -24.92
N ASN A 20 10.32 32.30 -25.80
CA ASN A 20 9.80 32.85 -27.05
C ASN A 20 8.80 33.98 -26.77
N SER A 21 9.16 35.21 -27.17
CA SER A 21 8.27 36.37 -27.26
C SER A 21 7.84 36.58 -28.72
N TRP A 22 6.53 36.57 -28.95
CA TRP A 22 5.93 36.96 -30.22
C TRP A 22 5.87 38.49 -30.32
N THR A 23 6.58 39.05 -31.29
CA THR A 23 6.43 40.45 -31.75
C THR A 23 5.48 40.51 -32.96
N PRO A 24 4.63 41.55 -33.09
CA PRO A 24 3.78 41.71 -34.27
C PRO A 24 4.58 42.31 -35.44
N GLY A 25 4.56 41.62 -36.58
CA GLY A 25 5.12 42.11 -37.84
C GLY A 25 4.19 43.12 -38.51
N ILE A 26 4.70 44.33 -38.68
CA ILE A 26 4.19 45.35 -39.59
C ILE A 26 4.87 45.11 -40.94
N SER A 27 4.10 44.98 -42.03
CA SER A 27 4.60 45.04 -43.40
C SER A 27 3.81 46.08 -44.19
N THR A 28 4.59 47.01 -44.73
CA THR A 28 4.28 48.14 -45.62
C THR A 28 3.83 47.68 -47.01
N GLN A 29 2.91 48.44 -47.62
CA GLN A 29 3.07 48.86 -49.02
C GLN A 29 2.24 50.11 -49.35
N SER A 30 2.92 51.00 -50.06
CA SER A 30 2.60 52.38 -50.44
C SER A 30 1.85 52.47 -51.77
N THR A 31 0.90 53.41 -51.91
CA THR A 31 0.73 54.17 -53.17
C THR A 31 -0.01 55.51 -52.95
N GLN A 32 0.76 56.59 -53.06
CA GLN A 32 0.53 57.92 -53.67
C GLN A 32 -0.84 58.65 -53.67
N ALA A 33 -0.69 59.96 -53.38
CA ALA A 33 -1.33 61.15 -53.97
C ALA A 33 -2.71 61.65 -53.47
N ALA A 34 -2.69 62.86 -52.92
CA ALA A 34 -3.86 63.76 -52.74
C ALA A 34 -4.06 64.62 -54.01
N PRO A 35 -5.27 65.21 -54.25
CA PRO A 35 -5.50 66.56 -53.71
C PRO A 35 -6.96 66.91 -53.30
N ILE A 36 -7.05 67.65 -52.19
CA ILE A 36 -7.90 68.80 -51.81
C ILE A 36 -9.06 69.24 -52.76
N ARG A 37 -10.32 69.35 -52.26
CA ARG A 37 -11.11 70.60 -51.95
C ARG A 37 -12.64 70.29 -51.71
N PRO A 38 -13.53 71.27 -51.40
CA PRO A 38 -14.20 71.48 -50.11
C PRO A 38 -15.69 71.02 -50.01
N GLN A 39 -16.22 71.01 -48.78
CA GLN A 39 -17.66 70.97 -48.35
C GLN A 39 -18.58 71.97 -49.12
N PRO A 40 -19.95 71.96 -49.03
CA PRO A 40 -20.82 71.43 -47.95
C PRO A 40 -22.15 70.76 -48.40
N ALA A 41 -22.87 70.09 -47.48
CA ALA A 41 -24.34 70.17 -47.41
C ALA A 41 -24.85 69.52 -46.12
N ALA A 42 -25.47 70.36 -45.28
CA ALA A 42 -26.21 69.95 -44.10
C ALA A 42 -27.46 69.14 -44.47
N ARG A 43 -27.76 68.11 -43.68
CA ARG A 43 -29.14 67.74 -43.38
C ARG A 43 -29.24 67.22 -41.95
N GLU A 44 -30.04 67.95 -41.19
CA GLU A 44 -30.33 67.73 -39.78
C GLU A 44 -31.18 66.46 -39.55
N SER A 45 -31.11 66.03 -38.28
CA SER A 45 -32.12 65.27 -37.53
C SER A 45 -32.23 63.76 -37.78
N LEU A 46 -31.85 62.96 -36.78
CA LEU A 46 -32.83 62.47 -35.81
C LEU A 46 -32.10 61.79 -34.63
N TYR A 47 -32.28 62.32 -33.43
CA TYR A 47 -31.92 61.63 -32.20
C TYR A 47 -32.81 60.40 -32.04
N LEU A 48 -32.22 59.20 -32.09
CA LEU A 48 -32.81 57.99 -31.52
C LEU A 48 -31.96 57.58 -30.31
N VAL A 49 -32.19 58.27 -29.19
CA VAL A 49 -31.81 57.76 -27.86
C VAL A 49 -32.69 56.54 -27.59
N GLY A 50 -32.17 55.35 -27.89
CA GLY A 50 -32.79 54.08 -27.51
C GLY A 50 -32.32 53.66 -26.11
N PRO A 51 -33.20 53.60 -25.08
CA PRO A 51 -32.79 53.15 -23.75
C PRO A 51 -33.01 51.64 -23.65
N ARG A 52 -32.09 50.79 -24.11
CA ARG A 52 -32.23 49.32 -23.91
C ARG A 52 -30.95 48.50 -24.16
N ALA A 53 -29.84 48.83 -23.48
CA ALA A 53 -28.62 48.01 -23.48
C ALA A 53 -28.10 47.62 -22.08
N LYS A 54 -28.90 47.79 -21.02
CA LYS A 54 -28.39 47.65 -19.63
C LYS A 54 -28.50 46.25 -19.01
N LYS A 55 -29.31 45.31 -19.56
CA LYS A 55 -29.57 44.01 -18.90
C LYS A 55 -28.64 42.86 -19.33
N LYS A 56 -28.18 42.82 -20.59
CA LYS A 56 -27.30 41.74 -21.11
C LYS A 56 -25.84 41.93 -20.68
N LEU A 57 -25.36 43.18 -20.64
CA LEU A 57 -24.00 43.52 -20.23
C LEU A 57 -23.74 43.16 -18.75
N MET A 58 -24.73 43.36 -17.88
CA MET A 58 -24.64 43.13 -16.44
C MET A 58 -24.46 41.64 -16.10
N ARG A 59 -25.17 40.73 -16.80
CA ARG A 59 -25.03 39.27 -16.59
C ARG A 59 -23.65 38.75 -17.02
N TRP A 60 -23.08 39.27 -18.10
CA TRP A 60 -21.75 38.87 -18.58
C TRP A 60 -20.63 39.38 -17.67
N HIS A 61 -20.78 40.60 -17.14
CA HIS A 61 -19.87 41.13 -16.12
C HIS A 61 -19.94 40.32 -14.82
N ILE A 62 -21.14 39.97 -14.34
CA ILE A 62 -21.31 39.11 -13.15
C ILE A 62 -20.66 37.73 -13.37
N PHE A 63 -20.88 37.11 -14.53
CA PHE A 63 -20.26 35.82 -14.88
C PHE A 63 -18.72 35.89 -14.85
N ASN A 64 -18.14 36.95 -15.41
CA ASN A 64 -16.69 37.14 -15.40
C ASN A 64 -16.12 37.34 -13.99
N ILE A 65 -16.85 38.06 -13.12
CA ILE A 65 -16.46 38.24 -11.72
C ILE A 65 -16.51 36.91 -10.98
N VAL A 66 -17.61 36.16 -11.11
CA VAL A 66 -17.77 34.83 -10.49
C VAL A 66 -16.67 33.87 -10.96
N ARG A 67 -16.38 33.82 -12.27
CA ARG A 67 -15.30 33.00 -12.82
C ARG A 67 -13.94 33.36 -12.21
N ARG A 68 -13.64 34.67 -12.06
CA ARG A 68 -12.38 35.12 -11.43
C ARG A 68 -12.32 34.73 -9.95
N LEU A 69 -13.43 34.82 -9.21
CA LEU A 69 -13.49 34.40 -7.82
C LEU A 69 -13.24 32.89 -7.66
N VAL A 70 -13.81 32.06 -8.56
CA VAL A 70 -13.57 30.61 -8.55
C VAL A 70 -12.10 30.28 -8.81
N VAL A 71 -11.46 30.96 -9.75
CA VAL A 71 -10.02 30.77 -10.04
C VAL A 71 -9.16 31.14 -8.83
N ILE A 72 -9.48 32.24 -8.14
CA ILE A 72 -8.77 32.66 -6.93
C ILE A 72 -8.96 31.63 -5.81
N ALA A 73 -10.19 31.14 -5.59
CA ALA A 73 -10.47 30.11 -4.60
C ALA A 73 -9.71 28.80 -4.90
N ALA A 74 -9.67 28.39 -6.17
CA ALA A 74 -8.92 27.21 -6.59
C ALA A 74 -7.40 27.38 -6.37
N ALA A 75 -6.85 28.57 -6.63
CA ALA A 75 -5.44 28.87 -6.37
C ALA A 75 -5.10 28.83 -4.87
N ILE A 76 -5.98 29.38 -4.02
CA ILE A 76 -5.82 29.29 -2.55
C ILE A 76 -5.85 27.82 -2.11
N GLN A 77 -6.79 27.03 -2.62
CA GLN A 77 -6.90 25.61 -2.28
C GLN A 77 -5.65 24.83 -2.70
N TYR A 78 -5.12 25.11 -3.89
CA TYR A 78 -3.88 24.51 -4.38
C TYR A 78 -2.70 24.83 -3.46
N ILE A 79 -2.57 26.09 -3.04
CA ILE A 79 -1.51 26.51 -2.11
C ILE A 79 -1.63 25.78 -0.77
N ILE A 80 -2.84 25.66 -0.22
CA ILE A 80 -3.08 24.94 1.04
C ILE A 80 -2.69 23.46 0.91
N ILE A 81 -3.17 22.79 -0.14
CA ILE A 81 -2.86 21.37 -0.39
C ILE A 81 -1.35 21.18 -0.61
N SER A 82 -0.71 22.07 -1.37
CA SER A 82 0.73 22.03 -1.62
C SER A 82 1.54 22.25 -0.34
N MET A 83 1.13 23.18 0.53
CA MET A 83 1.79 23.41 1.81
C MET A 83 1.60 22.23 2.77
N GLN A 84 0.40 21.66 2.85
CA GLN A 84 0.13 20.45 3.64
C GLN A 84 0.95 19.26 3.14
N ALA A 85 0.98 19.03 1.84
CA ALA A 85 1.78 17.95 1.23
C ALA A 85 3.28 18.15 1.46
N SER A 86 3.77 19.38 1.33
CA SER A 86 5.18 19.72 1.59
C SER A 86 5.52 19.49 3.07
N TRP A 87 4.62 19.90 3.98
CA TRP A 87 4.78 19.67 5.40
C TRP A 87 4.83 18.17 5.73
N SER A 88 3.90 17.37 5.22
CA SER A 88 3.90 15.91 5.38
C SER A 88 5.15 15.26 4.81
N THR A 89 5.63 15.73 3.64
CA THR A 89 6.86 15.24 3.02
C THR A 89 8.09 15.58 3.86
N VAL A 90 8.16 16.80 4.40
CA VAL A 90 9.25 17.22 5.29
C VAL A 90 9.23 16.43 6.60
N GLN A 91 8.05 16.14 7.16
CA GLN A 91 7.94 15.26 8.34
C GLN A 91 8.44 13.84 8.03
N ALA A 92 8.03 13.26 6.90
CA ALA A 92 8.50 11.95 6.46
C ALA A 92 10.03 11.92 6.22
N LEU A 93 10.60 12.96 5.59
CA LEU A 93 12.04 13.06 5.31
C LEU A 93 12.89 13.34 6.55
N ARG A 94 12.35 14.08 7.53
CA ARG A 94 13.07 14.41 8.77
C ARG A 94 13.10 13.27 9.78
N GLY A 95 12.34 12.19 9.55
CA GLY A 95 12.28 11.06 10.48
C GLY A 95 11.89 11.49 11.90
N THR A 96 11.15 12.60 12.03
CA THR A 96 10.60 13.03 13.32
C THR A 96 9.84 11.85 13.89
N HIS A 97 10.23 11.42 15.09
CA HIS A 97 9.66 10.26 15.80
C HIS A 97 8.19 10.11 15.42
N ASN A 98 7.89 9.08 14.62
CA ASN A 98 6.52 8.70 14.38
C ASN A 98 5.87 8.61 15.76
N PRO A 99 4.72 9.28 16.00
CA PRO A 99 3.98 9.03 17.23
C PRO A 99 3.87 7.51 17.36
N PRO A 100 4.08 6.94 18.56
CA PRO A 100 4.15 5.49 18.74
C PRO A 100 3.00 4.89 17.97
N GLU A 101 3.32 4.21 16.86
CA GLU A 101 2.34 3.61 15.98
C GLU A 101 1.38 2.89 16.90
N SER A 102 0.13 3.37 16.96
CA SER A 102 -0.86 2.72 17.79
C SER A 102 -0.95 1.32 17.21
N PHE A 103 -0.33 0.35 17.87
CA PHE A 103 -0.39 -1.05 17.46
C PHE A 103 -1.87 -1.40 17.53
N ARG A 104 -2.57 -1.26 16.41
CA ARG A 104 -3.96 -1.69 16.30
C ARG A 104 -3.92 -3.15 16.70
N VAL A 105 -4.65 -3.48 17.75
CA VAL A 105 -4.74 -4.87 18.20
C VAL A 105 -5.54 -5.60 17.14
N PHE A 106 -4.83 -6.21 16.20
CA PHE A 106 -5.45 -6.96 15.14
C PHE A 106 -5.96 -8.27 15.71
N THR A 107 -7.28 -8.45 15.65
CA THR A 107 -7.95 -9.60 16.26
C THR A 107 -8.30 -10.63 15.19
N ALA A 108 -8.12 -11.90 15.53
CA ALA A 108 -8.59 -13.06 14.79
C ALA A 108 -9.44 -13.86 15.79
N THR A 109 -10.76 -13.83 15.63
CA THR A 109 -11.70 -14.28 16.67
C THR A 109 -12.19 -15.71 16.44
N LEU A 110 -12.23 -16.17 15.19
CA LEU A 110 -12.76 -17.50 14.85
C LEU A 110 -11.78 -18.59 15.24
N ILE A 111 -10.49 -18.39 14.98
CA ILE A 111 -9.45 -19.40 15.21
C ILE A 111 -9.48 -19.95 16.64
N SER A 112 -9.74 -19.08 17.63
CA SER A 112 -9.82 -19.47 19.05
C SER A 112 -10.91 -20.52 19.32
N GLY A 113 -12.05 -20.43 18.61
CA GLY A 113 -13.11 -21.43 18.69
C GLY A 113 -12.74 -22.74 18.01
N TYR A 114 -12.02 -22.68 16.89
CA TYR A 114 -11.61 -23.85 16.12
C TYR A 114 -10.45 -24.63 16.76
N VAL A 115 -9.50 -23.95 17.41
CA VAL A 115 -8.42 -24.61 18.19
C VAL A 115 -8.91 -25.12 19.54
N GLY A 116 -9.96 -24.51 20.09
CA GLY A 116 -10.52 -24.89 21.38
C GLY A 116 -9.62 -24.57 22.57
N LYS A 117 -9.87 -25.25 23.70
CA LYS A 117 -9.21 -25.02 25.00
C LYS A 117 -8.34 -26.20 25.44
N GLY A 118 -7.83 -27.00 24.52
CA GLY A 118 -7.12 -28.23 24.86
C GLY A 118 -6.00 -28.53 23.87
N LEU A 119 -5.68 -29.82 23.76
CA LEU A 119 -4.74 -30.33 22.77
C LEU A 119 -5.22 -29.98 21.35
N ILE A 120 -4.30 -29.51 20.52
CA ILE A 120 -4.61 -29.14 19.13
C ILE A 120 -5.12 -30.35 18.33
N GLY A 121 -4.60 -31.55 18.58
CA GLY A 121 -5.06 -32.79 17.92
C GLY A 121 -6.54 -33.14 18.19
N GLU A 122 -7.07 -32.69 19.33
CA GLU A 122 -8.47 -32.91 19.73
C GLU A 122 -9.38 -31.70 19.44
N SER A 123 -8.84 -30.69 18.74
CA SER A 123 -9.57 -29.47 18.44
C SER A 123 -10.70 -29.68 17.42
N PRO A 124 -11.75 -28.84 17.44
CA PRO A 124 -12.77 -28.81 16.39
C PRO A 124 -12.19 -28.67 14.98
N LEU A 125 -11.08 -27.95 14.81
CA LEU A 125 -10.37 -27.83 13.54
C LEU A 125 -9.93 -29.21 13.02
N VAL A 126 -9.29 -30.02 13.86
CA VAL A 126 -8.81 -31.34 13.45
C VAL A 126 -9.96 -32.32 13.31
N LYS A 127 -10.83 -32.43 14.33
CA LYS A 127 -11.87 -33.47 14.36
C LYS A 127 -13.05 -33.19 13.44
N LYS A 128 -13.51 -31.94 13.34
CA LYS A 128 -14.71 -31.57 12.58
C LYS A 128 -14.39 -31.06 11.18
N VAL A 129 -13.40 -30.18 11.04
CA VAL A 129 -13.08 -29.58 9.73
C VAL A 129 -12.24 -30.54 8.88
N LEU A 130 -11.25 -31.21 9.47
CA LEU A 130 -10.39 -32.16 8.77
C LEU A 130 -10.84 -33.63 8.91
N GLY A 131 -11.95 -33.89 9.59
CA GLY A 131 -12.49 -35.24 9.78
C GLY A 131 -11.58 -36.18 10.59
N GLY A 132 -10.65 -35.63 11.39
CA GLY A 132 -9.65 -36.39 12.14
C GLY A 132 -8.43 -36.82 11.32
N ASP A 133 -8.37 -36.49 10.03
CA ASP A 133 -7.26 -36.85 9.15
C ASP A 133 -6.23 -35.71 9.04
N THR A 134 -5.06 -35.96 9.65
CA THR A 134 -3.91 -35.05 9.67
C THR A 134 -2.90 -35.29 8.56
N THR A 135 -3.25 -36.04 7.51
CA THR A 135 -2.38 -36.20 6.35
C THR A 135 -2.12 -34.84 5.68
N PRO A 136 -0.88 -34.55 5.24
CA PRO A 136 -0.53 -33.33 4.51
C PRO A 136 -1.45 -33.05 3.33
N ARG A 137 -1.92 -31.81 3.22
CA ARG A 137 -2.83 -31.32 2.18
C ARG A 137 -2.23 -30.13 1.45
N ASN A 138 -2.71 -29.90 0.24
CA ASN A 138 -2.25 -28.85 -0.67
C ASN A 138 -3.26 -27.69 -0.83
N TYR A 139 -4.09 -27.45 0.18
CA TYR A 139 -5.10 -26.40 0.17
C TYR A 139 -5.10 -25.58 1.47
N THR A 140 -5.69 -24.39 1.39
CA THR A 140 -5.90 -23.50 2.54
C THR A 140 -7.33 -23.67 3.07
N VAL A 141 -7.47 -23.72 4.39
CA VAL A 141 -8.76 -23.71 5.09
C VAL A 141 -9.07 -22.27 5.49
N PHE A 142 -10.16 -21.73 4.98
CA PHE A 142 -10.66 -20.40 5.31
C PHE A 142 -11.79 -20.53 6.33
N LEU A 143 -11.61 -19.95 7.52
CA LEU A 143 -12.61 -19.93 8.58
C LEU A 143 -13.55 -18.75 8.33
N GLU A 144 -14.71 -19.00 7.72
CA GLU A 144 -15.66 -17.93 7.36
C GLU A 144 -16.54 -17.52 8.53
N SER A 145 -17.03 -18.52 9.27
CA SER A 145 -17.83 -18.32 10.48
C SER A 145 -17.50 -19.38 11.54
N LYS A 146 -18.23 -19.41 12.65
CA LYS A 146 -17.99 -20.38 13.75
C LYS A 146 -18.13 -21.84 13.32
N ASN A 147 -18.96 -22.11 12.31
CA ASN A 147 -19.30 -23.46 11.86
C ASN A 147 -19.15 -23.63 10.33
N GLU A 148 -18.69 -22.60 9.63
CA GLU A 148 -18.57 -22.61 8.18
C GLU A 148 -17.12 -22.35 7.78
N THR A 149 -16.64 -23.20 6.88
CA THR A 149 -15.28 -23.15 6.35
C THR A 149 -15.32 -23.28 4.83
N SER A 150 -14.41 -22.57 4.16
CA SER A 150 -14.20 -22.63 2.72
C SER A 150 -12.79 -23.13 2.42
N PHE A 151 -12.57 -23.68 1.23
CA PHE A 151 -11.25 -24.11 0.76
C PHE A 151 -10.72 -23.27 -0.41
N GLN A 152 -11.46 -22.21 -0.79
CA GLN A 152 -11.13 -21.40 -1.96
C GLN A 152 -10.72 -19.98 -1.58
N ASN A 153 -11.53 -19.30 -0.75
CA ASN A 153 -11.29 -17.93 -0.31
C ASN A 153 -12.15 -17.61 0.93
N CYS A 154 -12.00 -16.40 1.46
CA CYS A 154 -12.95 -15.83 2.41
C CYS A 154 -14.10 -15.15 1.65
N SER A 155 -15.30 -15.74 1.71
CA SER A 155 -16.49 -15.15 1.10
C SER A 155 -16.88 -13.81 1.73
N GLY A 156 -17.51 -12.93 0.94
CA GLY A 156 -18.04 -11.65 1.44
C GLY A 156 -17.02 -10.57 1.80
N LEU A 157 -15.73 -10.78 1.53
CA LEU A 157 -14.68 -9.78 1.74
C LEU A 157 -14.33 -9.05 0.43
N PRO A 158 -14.76 -7.79 0.23
CA PRO A 158 -14.64 -7.10 -1.06
C PRO A 158 -13.19 -6.78 -1.47
N LYS A 159 -12.26 -6.77 -0.52
CA LYS A 159 -10.84 -6.50 -0.73
C LYS A 159 -9.96 -7.72 -0.44
N PHE A 160 -10.53 -8.92 -0.49
CA PHE A 160 -9.76 -10.14 -0.35
C PHE A 160 -8.71 -10.22 -1.46
N ASN A 161 -7.45 -10.49 -1.07
CA ASN A 161 -6.36 -10.61 -2.01
C ASN A 161 -5.94 -12.09 -2.14
N PRO A 162 -6.40 -12.80 -3.18
CA PRO A 162 -6.06 -14.21 -3.37
C PRO A 162 -4.58 -14.42 -3.72
N ALA A 163 -3.84 -13.39 -4.14
CA ALA A 163 -2.42 -13.52 -4.46
C ALA A 163 -1.52 -13.74 -3.23
N ILE A 164 -1.97 -13.30 -2.04
CA ILE A 164 -1.23 -13.44 -0.79
C ILE A 164 -1.92 -14.37 0.22
N TYR A 165 -3.22 -14.63 0.05
CA TYR A 165 -3.99 -15.60 0.85
C TYR A 165 -4.33 -16.83 0.03
N ASN A 166 -3.30 -17.60 -0.34
CA ASN A 166 -3.42 -18.90 -1.00
C ASN A 166 -2.40 -19.88 -0.42
N PHE A 167 -2.59 -21.16 -0.74
CA PHE A 167 -1.75 -22.23 -0.22
C PHE A 167 -0.28 -22.04 -0.60
N ASP A 168 0.02 -21.79 -1.87
CA ASP A 168 1.40 -21.70 -2.37
C ASP A 168 2.18 -20.58 -1.67
N TYR A 169 1.62 -19.37 -1.58
CA TYR A 169 2.28 -18.24 -0.95
C TYR A 169 2.49 -18.47 0.56
N LEU A 170 1.44 -18.88 1.27
CA LEU A 170 1.48 -19.01 2.74
C LEU A 170 2.31 -20.22 3.19
N SER A 171 2.21 -21.35 2.48
CA SER A 171 3.02 -22.54 2.77
C SER A 171 4.50 -22.27 2.50
N ASN A 172 4.84 -21.59 1.38
CA ASN A 172 6.22 -21.21 1.10
C ASN A 172 6.77 -20.26 2.18
N ALA A 173 5.98 -19.26 2.60
CA ALA A 173 6.39 -18.37 3.69
C ALA A 173 6.64 -19.14 5.01
N TYR A 174 5.81 -20.14 5.32
CA TYR A 174 6.05 -21.03 6.47
C TYR A 174 7.33 -21.84 6.30
N LEU A 175 7.52 -22.50 5.17
CA LEU A 175 8.67 -23.37 4.93
C LEU A 175 10.00 -22.60 4.97
N GLU A 176 10.07 -21.43 4.32
CA GLU A 176 11.27 -20.57 4.38
C GLU A 176 11.59 -20.18 5.82
N MET A 177 10.60 -19.72 6.57
CA MET A 177 10.83 -19.28 7.94
C MET A 177 11.16 -20.43 8.89
N ALA A 178 10.43 -21.54 8.81
CA ALA A 178 10.72 -22.73 9.62
C ALA A 178 12.14 -23.23 9.33
N HIS A 179 12.55 -23.23 8.06
CA HIS A 179 13.92 -23.54 7.67
C HIS A 179 14.95 -22.60 8.30
N ASP A 180 14.66 -21.29 8.32
CA ASP A 180 15.57 -20.29 8.87
C ASP A 180 15.66 -20.34 10.41
N VAL A 181 14.63 -20.81 11.11
CA VAL A 181 14.61 -20.83 12.59
C VAL A 181 14.82 -22.19 13.23
N LYS A 182 14.79 -23.29 12.46
CA LYS A 182 14.87 -24.67 13.00
C LYS A 182 16.08 -24.91 13.89
N TYR A 183 17.21 -24.22 13.62
CA TYR A 183 18.43 -24.32 14.43
C TYR A 183 18.22 -23.90 15.89
N ASN A 184 17.21 -23.07 16.17
CA ASN A 184 16.89 -22.56 17.50
C ASN A 184 15.51 -23.04 18.00
N VAL A 185 14.68 -23.54 17.09
CA VAL A 185 13.33 -24.04 17.38
C VAL A 185 13.24 -25.48 16.87
N THR A 186 13.78 -26.39 17.67
CA THR A 186 13.90 -27.82 17.34
C THR A 186 12.57 -28.49 17.02
N VAL A 187 11.46 -28.01 17.59
CA VAL A 187 10.10 -28.50 17.25
C VAL A 187 9.80 -28.34 15.74
N LEU A 188 10.36 -27.32 15.08
CA LEU A 188 10.14 -27.10 13.65
C LEU A 188 11.01 -27.99 12.74
N GLU A 189 11.93 -28.77 13.30
CA GLU A 189 12.81 -29.67 12.54
C GLU A 189 12.11 -30.98 12.15
N ASP A 190 11.33 -31.56 13.07
CA ASP A 190 10.66 -32.86 12.90
C ASP A 190 9.15 -32.74 12.64
N VAL A 191 8.71 -31.67 11.98
CA VAL A 191 7.29 -31.46 11.64
C VAL A 191 7.05 -31.38 10.14
N GLU A 192 5.83 -31.74 9.76
CA GLU A 192 5.31 -31.55 8.42
C GLU A 192 4.01 -30.76 8.42
N LEU A 193 3.84 -29.94 7.38
CA LEU A 193 2.67 -29.09 7.20
C LEU A 193 1.46 -29.96 6.85
N VAL A 194 0.43 -29.92 7.70
CA VAL A 194 -0.85 -30.60 7.47
C VAL A 194 -1.74 -29.72 6.61
N ALA A 195 -1.99 -28.49 7.04
CA ALA A 195 -2.82 -27.52 6.33
C ALA A 195 -2.48 -26.09 6.76
N VAL A 196 -2.69 -25.15 5.84
CA VAL A 196 -2.68 -23.72 6.14
C VAL A 196 -4.11 -23.29 6.47
N VAL A 197 -4.27 -22.47 7.50
CA VAL A 197 -5.56 -21.98 7.99
C VAL A 197 -5.55 -20.45 8.04
N VAL A 198 -6.57 -19.84 7.47
CA VAL A 198 -6.78 -18.38 7.42
C VAL A 198 -8.07 -18.06 8.18
N ASP A 199 -7.97 -17.16 9.15
CA ASP A 199 -9.14 -16.67 9.88
C ASP A 199 -9.76 -15.48 9.14
N CYS A 200 -10.93 -15.67 8.52
CA CYS A 200 -11.58 -14.60 7.76
C CYS A 200 -12.13 -13.46 8.63
N SER A 201 -12.16 -13.63 9.96
CA SER A 201 -12.51 -12.56 10.88
C SER A 201 -11.39 -11.55 11.11
N PHE A 202 -10.17 -11.86 10.64
CA PHE A 202 -8.99 -11.04 10.84
C PHE A 202 -9.16 -9.61 10.32
N THR A 203 -8.90 -8.62 11.19
CA THR A 203 -9.22 -7.22 10.91
C THR A 203 -8.60 -6.70 9.61
N ASN A 204 -7.32 -6.99 9.36
CA ASN A 204 -6.63 -6.49 8.16
C ASN A 204 -7.13 -7.13 6.89
N LEU A 205 -7.51 -8.40 6.94
CA LEU A 205 -8.14 -9.07 5.82
C LEU A 205 -9.50 -8.42 5.50
N LYS A 206 -10.29 -8.07 6.53
CA LYS A 206 -11.57 -7.38 6.37
C LYS A 206 -11.43 -5.97 5.79
N THR A 207 -10.42 -5.22 6.24
CA THR A 207 -10.20 -3.85 5.76
C THR A 207 -9.47 -3.80 4.40
N GLY A 208 -8.91 -4.92 3.95
CA GLY A 208 -8.06 -5.01 2.76
C GLY A 208 -6.68 -4.38 2.96
N ASP A 209 -6.21 -4.36 4.20
CA ASP A 209 -4.89 -3.86 4.56
C ASP A 209 -3.85 -4.98 4.41
N ASN A 210 -2.96 -4.83 3.43
CA ASN A 210 -1.91 -5.82 3.15
C ASN A 210 -0.62 -5.58 3.95
N ALA A 211 -0.58 -4.60 4.86
CA ALA A 211 0.60 -4.32 5.69
C ALA A 211 0.88 -5.43 6.73
N MET A 212 -0.13 -6.22 7.10
CA MET A 212 0.03 -7.40 7.94
C MET A 212 -0.74 -8.60 7.38
N VAL A 213 -0.07 -9.73 7.27
CA VAL A 213 -0.66 -11.04 6.97
C VAL A 213 -0.54 -11.92 8.19
N ARG A 214 -1.64 -12.49 8.67
CA ARG A 214 -1.65 -13.46 9.77
C ARG A 214 -2.37 -14.72 9.35
N PHE A 215 -1.73 -15.86 9.59
CA PHE A 215 -2.23 -17.18 9.25
C PHE A 215 -1.69 -18.21 10.23
N PHE A 216 -2.27 -19.40 10.17
CA PHE A 216 -2.06 -20.46 11.12
C PHE A 216 -1.70 -21.72 10.35
N ASN A 217 -0.61 -22.38 10.72
CA ASN A 217 -0.17 -23.62 10.10
C ASN A 217 -0.43 -24.75 11.07
N LEU A 218 -1.29 -25.67 10.66
CA LEU A 218 -1.45 -26.92 11.38
C LEU A 218 -0.32 -27.83 10.94
N VAL A 219 0.48 -28.30 11.88
CA VAL A 219 1.63 -29.17 11.61
C VAL A 219 1.55 -30.39 12.51
N ARG A 220 2.11 -31.50 12.06
CA ARG A 220 2.24 -32.71 12.88
C ARG A 220 3.67 -33.18 12.89
N SER A 221 4.07 -33.89 13.95
CA SER A 221 5.38 -34.53 13.99
C SER A 221 5.47 -35.65 12.94
N ARG A 222 6.64 -35.78 12.31
CA ARG A 222 6.93 -36.88 11.38
C ARG A 222 7.16 -38.20 12.11
N SER A 223 7.74 -38.14 13.30
CA SER A 223 7.99 -39.32 14.14
C SER A 223 6.72 -39.82 14.86
N ASN A 224 5.85 -38.92 15.31
CA ASN A 224 4.56 -39.28 15.90
C ASN A 224 3.41 -38.41 15.34
N PRO A 225 2.62 -38.91 14.37
CA PRO A 225 1.51 -38.17 13.77
C PRO A 225 0.38 -37.74 14.72
N GLU A 226 0.30 -38.30 15.93
CA GLU A 226 -0.66 -37.87 16.97
C GLU A 226 -0.26 -36.53 17.60
N ASN A 227 1.03 -36.16 17.53
CA ASN A 227 1.54 -34.90 18.02
C ASN A 227 1.28 -33.80 16.99
N VAL A 228 0.17 -33.08 17.18
CA VAL A 228 -0.26 -31.97 16.33
C VAL A 228 -0.02 -30.64 17.04
N TYR A 229 0.50 -29.66 16.29
CA TYR A 229 0.81 -28.33 16.76
C TYR A 229 0.14 -27.27 15.88
N MET A 230 -0.20 -26.15 16.50
CA MET A 230 -0.61 -24.95 15.81
C MET A 230 0.55 -23.96 15.79
N VAL A 231 1.01 -23.61 14.59
CA VAL A 231 2.06 -22.62 14.37
C VAL A 231 1.44 -21.35 13.81
N THR A 232 1.29 -20.34 14.65
CA THR A 232 0.81 -19.02 14.21
C THR A 232 1.94 -18.24 13.59
N MET A 233 1.68 -17.64 12.43
CA MET A 233 2.61 -16.75 11.74
C MET A 233 1.97 -15.39 11.49
N SER A 234 2.73 -14.33 11.78
CA SER A 234 2.36 -12.95 11.43
C SER A 234 3.50 -12.30 10.67
N LEU A 235 3.25 -11.87 9.44
CA LEU A 235 4.17 -11.13 8.58
C LEU A 235 3.74 -9.67 8.55
N ASN A 236 4.63 -8.77 8.91
CA ASN A 236 4.39 -7.33 8.93
C ASN A 236 5.39 -6.61 8.06
N VAL A 237 4.94 -5.69 7.21
CA VAL A 237 5.84 -4.73 6.55
C VAL A 237 6.05 -3.57 7.51
N GLN A 238 7.28 -3.38 7.97
CA GLN A 238 7.65 -2.30 8.88
C GLN A 238 8.89 -1.58 8.38
N ASP A 239 8.95 -0.27 8.60
CA ASP A 239 10.21 0.45 8.45
C ASP A 239 11.13 0.10 9.61
N TYR A 240 12.37 -0.27 9.29
CA TYR A 240 13.41 -0.53 10.27
C TYR A 240 14.46 0.56 10.23
N GLU A 241 15.06 0.82 11.38
CA GLU A 241 16.27 1.62 11.53
C GLU A 241 17.24 0.89 12.46
N ILE A 242 18.43 0.60 11.96
CA ILE A 242 19.55 0.06 12.74
C ILE A 242 20.62 1.14 12.76
N ARG A 243 20.58 1.97 13.82
CA ARG A 243 21.45 3.16 13.98
C ARG A 243 22.93 2.79 13.96
N ASP A 244 23.29 1.72 14.66
CA ASP A 244 24.68 1.22 14.74
C ASP A 244 25.27 0.79 13.39
N ARG A 245 24.42 0.52 12.40
CA ARG A 245 24.85 0.14 11.05
C ARG A 245 24.44 1.16 9.99
N ASN A 246 23.90 2.31 10.39
CA ASN A 246 23.34 3.34 9.50
C ASN A 246 22.42 2.75 8.41
N LYS A 247 21.63 1.72 8.76
CA LYS A 247 20.71 1.06 7.83
C LYS A 247 19.28 1.47 8.16
N LYS A 248 18.54 1.88 7.13
CA LYS A 248 17.11 2.18 7.21
C LYS A 248 16.39 1.70 5.95
N GLY A 249 15.11 1.38 6.07
CA GLY A 249 14.26 1.01 4.93
C GLY A 249 13.11 0.10 5.35
N PRO A 250 12.34 -0.44 4.39
CA PRO A 250 11.30 -1.42 4.68
C PRO A 250 11.92 -2.80 4.99
N CYS A 251 11.34 -3.53 5.93
CA CYS A 251 11.66 -4.90 6.28
C CYS A 251 10.37 -5.68 6.55
N VAL A 252 10.39 -6.98 6.26
CA VAL A 252 9.34 -7.87 6.73
C VAL A 252 9.74 -8.37 8.12
N LEU A 253 8.94 -8.03 9.11
CA LEU A 253 9.02 -8.60 10.45
C LEU A 253 8.08 -9.79 10.52
N SER A 254 8.65 -10.96 10.76
CA SER A 254 7.88 -12.16 11.00
C SER A 254 7.89 -12.55 12.47
N MET A 255 6.75 -13.02 12.96
CA MET A 255 6.58 -13.60 14.29
C MET A 255 6.00 -15.00 14.16
N ILE A 256 6.64 -15.96 14.83
CA ILE A 256 6.18 -17.34 14.96
C ILE A 256 5.82 -17.61 16.42
N SER A 257 4.66 -18.23 16.65
CA SER A 257 4.33 -18.83 17.93
C SER A 257 3.81 -20.25 17.73
N ILE A 258 4.11 -21.14 18.68
CA ILE A 258 3.80 -22.57 18.58
C ILE A 258 2.98 -22.97 19.79
N ALA A 259 1.89 -23.70 19.58
CA ALA A 259 1.05 -24.24 20.64
C ALA A 259 0.70 -25.71 20.36
N GLN A 260 0.86 -26.57 21.37
CA GLN A 260 0.39 -27.96 21.34
C GLN A 260 -0.88 -28.14 22.20
N ASP A 261 -0.97 -27.39 23.31
CA ASP A 261 -2.10 -27.37 24.22
C ASP A 261 -2.46 -25.92 24.59
N MET A 262 -3.71 -25.55 24.36
CA MET A 262 -4.23 -24.22 24.71
C MET A 262 -4.44 -24.03 26.22
N ARG A 263 -4.37 -25.09 27.03
CA ARG A 263 -4.44 -25.04 28.51
C ARG A 263 -3.17 -24.58 29.17
N ALA A 264 -2.06 -24.52 28.45
CA ALA A 264 -0.76 -24.13 29.00
C ALA A 264 -0.67 -22.65 29.46
N GLN A 265 -1.80 -21.97 29.68
CA GLN A 265 -1.92 -20.65 30.29
C GLN A 265 -1.79 -20.70 31.83
N HIS A 266 -0.61 -21.07 32.32
CA HIS A 266 -0.06 -20.57 33.59
C HIS A 266 1.48 -20.67 33.63
N ARG A 267 2.16 -20.38 32.52
CA ARG A 267 3.61 -20.11 32.51
C ARG A 267 3.95 -19.00 31.52
N SER A 268 3.29 -17.86 31.68
CA SER A 268 3.89 -16.60 31.29
C SER A 268 5.07 -16.33 32.24
N ILE A 269 6.29 -16.33 31.65
CA ILE A 269 7.64 -16.18 32.24
C ILE A 269 8.43 -17.53 32.27
N LEU A 270 9.13 -17.79 31.14
CA LEU A 270 10.35 -18.61 30.90
C LEU A 270 10.23 -20.14 30.64
N PRO A 271 11.13 -20.80 29.86
CA PRO A 271 12.02 -20.37 28.77
C PRO A 271 11.96 -21.31 27.53
N HIS A 272 10.80 -21.86 27.16
CA HIS A 272 10.67 -22.80 26.01
C HIS A 272 9.47 -22.56 25.09
N GLY A 273 8.71 -21.48 25.29
CA GLY A 273 7.82 -20.96 24.25
C GLY A 273 8.64 -20.11 23.30
N SER A 274 9.14 -20.71 22.22
CA SER A 274 9.97 -20.02 21.23
C SER A 274 9.11 -19.06 20.40
N ASN A 275 8.83 -17.88 20.96
CA ASN A 275 8.43 -16.72 20.16
C ASN A 275 9.67 -16.26 19.41
N VAL A 276 9.83 -16.73 18.18
CA VAL A 276 10.93 -16.30 17.33
C VAL A 276 10.45 -15.18 16.44
N SER A 277 11.10 -14.03 16.58
CA SER A 277 10.94 -12.94 15.64
C SER A 277 12.09 -12.99 14.64
N VAL A 278 11.74 -13.20 13.37
CA VAL A 278 12.70 -13.20 12.26
C VAL A 278 12.53 -11.89 11.51
N ARG A 279 13.66 -11.18 11.31
CA ARG A 279 13.71 -9.99 10.45
C ARG A 279 14.41 -10.37 9.16
N LYS A 280 13.66 -10.39 8.06
CA LYS A 280 14.22 -10.57 6.71
C LYS A 280 14.22 -9.21 6.01
N SER A 281 15.42 -8.66 5.86
CA SER A 281 15.64 -7.38 5.17
C SER A 281 15.99 -7.66 3.71
N ASP A 282 14.96 -7.95 2.91
CA ASP A 282 15.13 -7.96 1.47
C ASP A 282 15.10 -6.52 0.99
N ALA A 283 16.26 -5.97 0.64
CA ALA A 283 16.31 -4.76 -0.17
C ALA A 283 15.52 -5.05 -1.44
N VAL A 284 14.30 -4.51 -1.53
CA VAL A 284 13.27 -4.73 -2.55
C VAL A 284 13.92 -4.99 -3.91
N ARG A 285 14.14 -6.27 -4.22
CA ARG A 285 14.62 -6.73 -5.52
C ARG A 285 13.40 -7.26 -6.25
N GLY A 286 12.73 -6.33 -6.93
CA GLY A 286 11.84 -6.60 -8.05
C GLY A 286 10.66 -7.51 -7.76
N VAL A 287 9.52 -6.91 -7.39
CA VAL A 287 8.24 -7.40 -7.90
C VAL A 287 8.31 -7.25 -9.43
N ARG A 288 8.75 -8.32 -10.10
CA ARG A 288 8.62 -8.46 -11.54
C ARG A 288 7.14 -8.76 -11.78
N VAL A 289 6.38 -7.72 -12.10
CA VAL A 289 5.07 -7.87 -12.73
C VAL A 289 5.30 -8.75 -13.97
N LEU A 290 4.81 -9.98 -13.94
CA LEU A 290 4.79 -10.86 -15.10
C LEU A 290 3.93 -10.16 -16.15
N GLY A 291 4.63 -9.65 -17.16
CA GLY A 291 4.06 -8.88 -18.24
C GLY A 291 3.21 -9.72 -19.19
N ASP A 292 2.17 -9.05 -19.68
CA ASP A 292 1.84 -8.93 -21.10
C ASP A 292 1.94 -10.22 -21.93
N ASN A 293 0.83 -10.96 -22.00
CA ASN A 293 0.65 -12.03 -22.97
C ASN A 293 -0.25 -11.54 -24.11
N ARG A 294 0.26 -10.61 -24.91
CA ARG A 294 -0.32 -10.21 -26.20
C ARG A 294 0.68 -10.45 -27.32
N ARG A 295 0.83 -11.72 -27.74
CA ARG A 295 1.16 -12.16 -29.12
C ARG A 295 1.40 -13.67 -29.18
N GLN A 296 0.39 -14.43 -29.57
CA GLN A 296 0.55 -15.66 -30.35
C GLN A 296 -0.76 -15.93 -31.11
N LEU A 297 -0.91 -15.25 -32.25
CA LEU A 297 -1.88 -15.57 -33.30
C LEU A 297 -1.24 -15.12 -34.61
N SER A 298 -0.45 -15.99 -35.23
CA SER A 298 -0.24 -16.08 -36.68
C SER A 298 0.82 -17.15 -36.94
N ARG A 299 0.36 -18.34 -37.32
CA ARG A 299 0.93 -19.27 -38.33
C ARG A 299 0.34 -20.66 -38.10
N SER A 300 -0.69 -20.99 -38.87
CA SER A 300 -0.92 -22.28 -39.57
C SER A 300 -2.41 -22.42 -39.92
N ALA A 301 -2.80 -21.78 -41.02
CA ALA A 301 -3.74 -22.25 -42.05
C ALA A 301 -3.67 -21.23 -43.20
#